data_AF-A0A495ZV22-F1
#
_entry.id   AF-A0A495ZV22-F1
#
_cell.length_a   1.000
_cell.length_b   1.000
_cell.length_c   1.000
_cell.angle_alpha   90.00
_cell.angle_beta   90.00
_cell.angle_gamma   90.00
#
_symmetry.space_group_name_H-M   'P 1'
#
loop_
_entity.id
_entity.type
_entity.pdbx_description
1 polymer ?
#
loop_
_entity_poly.entity_id
_entity_poly.type
_entity_poly.pdbx_seq_one_letter_code
_entity_poly.pdbx_strand_id
1 'polypeptide(L)'
;MEAVRRYQVTGYPTIVFTSSDGGMISKQVGFAYPNDFVPVIETALEKEQAFVEQLAKLEKTPDDAKLNAQVALTYLERTQLEKALLFSKEAFKHDPKNKTGLVPNLHNQLGLAYAGKVENAMVKEPEEAEMYFQKAVSHFRTVIDKYPKSDLKDPAQYYLGVTYAIKGEFDDAIAVLEKLVHHTTDANIKQNTEAMLERVKDLASSN
;
A
#
# COMPACT_ATOMS: atom_id res chain seq x y z
N MET A 1 -7.15 -10.86 -17.99
CA MET A 1 -7.37 -9.81 -16.97
C MET A 1 -6.57 -10.01 -15.68
N GLU A 2 -6.16 -11.23 -15.33
CA GLU A 2 -5.42 -11.50 -14.09
C GLU A 2 -4.08 -10.77 -14.00
N ALA A 3 -3.27 -10.79 -15.06
CA ALA A 3 -1.99 -10.06 -15.10
C ALA A 3 -2.16 -8.53 -15.01
N VAL A 4 -3.21 -7.97 -15.64
CA VAL A 4 -3.52 -6.53 -15.59
C VAL A 4 -3.78 -6.08 -14.14
N ARG A 5 -4.58 -6.86 -13.39
CA ARG A 5 -4.84 -6.58 -11.98
C ARG A 5 -3.60 -6.82 -11.11
N ARG A 6 -2.92 -7.95 -11.28
CA ARG A 6 -1.74 -8.32 -10.48
C ARG A 6 -0.61 -7.31 -10.56
N TYR A 7 -0.37 -6.75 -11.75
CA TYR A 7 0.70 -5.78 -12.00
C TYR A 7 0.19 -4.33 -12.09
N GLN A 8 -1.08 -4.11 -11.74
CA GLN A 8 -1.72 -2.80 -11.73
C GLN A 8 -1.48 -2.03 -13.04
N VAL A 9 -1.71 -2.68 -14.18
CA VAL A 9 -1.52 -2.08 -15.50
C VAL A 9 -2.60 -1.02 -15.73
N THR A 10 -2.18 0.23 -15.95
CA THR A 10 -3.07 1.39 -16.07
C THR A 10 -3.14 1.96 -17.50
N GLY A 11 -2.36 1.44 -18.45
CA GLY A 11 -2.33 1.91 -19.83
C GLY A 11 -1.72 0.90 -20.81
N TYR A 12 -1.83 1.17 -22.10
CA TYR A 12 -1.36 0.28 -23.17
C TYR A 12 -0.50 1.02 -24.21
N PRO A 13 0.59 0.41 -24.73
CA PRO A 13 1.18 -0.86 -24.25
C PRO A 13 1.79 -0.70 -22.85
N THR A 14 2.00 -1.82 -22.15
CA THR A 14 2.76 -1.86 -20.88
C THR A 14 3.73 -3.03 -20.90
N ILE A 15 4.98 -2.78 -20.50
CA ILE A 15 6.00 -3.80 -20.28
C ILE A 15 6.22 -3.94 -18.78
N VAL A 16 6.12 -5.16 -18.26
CA VAL A 16 6.31 -5.47 -16.84
C VAL A 16 7.60 -6.26 -16.67
N PHE A 17 8.47 -5.82 -15.78
CA PHE A 17 9.68 -6.53 -15.38
C PHE A 17 9.40 -7.29 -14.09
N THR A 18 9.61 -8.60 -14.10
CA THR A 18 9.30 -9.47 -12.97
C THR A 18 10.51 -10.25 -12.51
N SER A 19 10.65 -10.45 -11.20
CA SER A 19 11.59 -11.42 -10.64
C SER A 19 11.17 -12.85 -11.00
N SER A 20 12.07 -13.81 -10.80
CA SER A 20 11.84 -15.23 -11.16
C SER A 20 10.64 -15.86 -10.44
N ASP A 21 10.27 -15.32 -9.28
CA ASP A 21 9.11 -15.71 -8.49
C ASP A 21 7.82 -14.92 -8.83
N GLY A 22 7.87 -14.10 -9.88
CA GLY A 22 6.75 -13.31 -10.38
C GLY A 22 6.43 -12.05 -9.56
N GLY A 23 7.35 -11.57 -8.73
CA GLY A 23 7.25 -10.25 -8.08
C GLY A 23 7.50 -9.12 -9.07
N MET A 24 6.75 -8.02 -8.98
CA MET A 24 6.89 -6.89 -9.91
C MET A 24 8.09 -6.01 -9.54
N ILE A 25 9.16 -6.03 -10.34
CA ILE A 25 10.34 -5.18 -10.13
C ILE A 25 10.05 -3.74 -10.55
N SER A 26 9.48 -3.59 -11.75
CA SER A 26 9.08 -2.30 -12.30
C SER A 26 8.12 -2.49 -13.48
N LYS A 27 7.53 -1.40 -13.98
CA LYS A 27 6.72 -1.40 -15.19
C LYS A 27 6.98 -0.13 -15.99
N GLN A 28 6.95 -0.26 -17.31
CA GLN A 28 6.96 0.84 -18.26
C GLN A 28 5.59 0.92 -18.93
N VAL A 29 4.89 2.04 -18.75
CA VAL A 29 3.62 2.31 -19.41
C VAL A 29 3.88 3.18 -20.62
N GLY A 30 3.22 2.87 -21.74
CA GLY A 30 3.36 3.57 -22.99
C GLY A 30 4.47 3.02 -23.89
N PHE A 31 4.47 3.49 -25.14
CA PHE A 31 5.47 3.14 -26.12
C PHE A 31 6.81 3.83 -25.80
N ALA A 32 7.92 3.10 -25.96
CA ALA A 32 9.27 3.63 -25.85
C ALA A 32 10.10 3.17 -27.05
N TYR A 33 10.92 4.06 -27.61
CA TYR A 33 11.87 3.70 -28.65
C TYR A 33 13.04 2.89 -28.06
N PRO A 34 13.76 2.09 -28.86
CA PRO A 34 14.83 1.23 -28.35
C PRO A 34 15.87 1.95 -27.46
N ASN A 35 16.32 3.14 -27.86
CA ASN A 35 17.32 3.90 -27.09
C ASN A 35 16.78 4.42 -25.76
N ASP A 36 15.48 4.73 -25.70
CA ASP A 36 14.81 5.17 -24.46
C ASP A 36 14.44 3.97 -23.57
N PHE A 37 14.37 2.78 -24.15
CA PHE A 37 14.00 1.56 -23.45
C PHE A 37 15.19 0.87 -22.77
N VAL A 38 16.42 1.04 -23.27
CA VAL A 38 17.63 0.48 -22.65
C VAL A 38 17.77 0.90 -21.18
N PRO A 39 17.69 2.20 -20.82
CA PRO A 39 17.78 2.62 -19.41
C PRO A 39 16.68 2.04 -18.52
N VAL A 40 15.50 1.74 -19.08
CA VAL A 40 14.39 1.10 -18.36
C VAL A 40 14.77 -0.32 -17.95
N ILE A 41 15.36 -1.09 -18.87
CA ILE A 41 15.85 -2.45 -18.59
C ILE A 41 16.97 -2.40 -17.55
N GLU A 42 17.96 -1.51 -17.74
CA GLU A 42 19.09 -1.36 -16.82
C GLU A 42 18.61 -1.02 -15.40
N THR A 43 17.69 -0.07 -15.27
CA THR A 43 17.07 0.29 -13.98
C THR A 43 16.37 -0.90 -13.34
N ALA A 44 15.68 -1.73 -14.12
CA ALA A 44 15.01 -2.93 -13.60
C ALA A 44 16.04 -3.96 -13.09
N LEU A 45 17.13 -4.17 -13.83
CA LEU A 45 18.21 -5.08 -13.42
C LEU A 45 18.91 -4.60 -12.15
N GLU A 46 19.24 -3.31 -12.06
CA GLU A 46 19.86 -2.71 -10.88
C GLU A 46 18.96 -2.83 -9.65
N LYS A 47 17.66 -2.57 -9.78
CA LYS A 47 16.68 -2.74 -8.70
C LYS A 47 16.61 -4.19 -8.21
N GLU A 48 16.64 -5.16 -9.14
CA GLU A 48 16.62 -6.57 -8.77
C GLU A 48 17.91 -6.98 -8.05
N GLN A 49 19.07 -6.59 -8.57
CA GLN A 49 20.35 -6.89 -7.95
C GLN A 49 20.44 -6.30 -6.54
N ALA A 50 20.08 -5.02 -6.38
CA ALA A 50 20.09 -4.36 -5.08
C ALA A 50 19.17 -5.06 -4.06
N PHE A 51 18.01 -5.55 -4.51
CA PHE A 51 17.10 -6.30 -3.63
C PHE A 51 17.65 -7.67 -3.23
N VAL A 52 18.27 -8.40 -4.17
CA VAL A 52 18.94 -9.67 -3.87
C VAL A 52 20.07 -9.47 -2.84
N GLU A 53 20.84 -8.40 -2.97
CA GLU A 53 21.89 -8.05 -2.01
C GLU A 53 21.32 -7.72 -0.62
N GLN A 54 20.18 -7.02 -0.56
CA GLN A 54 19.47 -6.77 0.71
C GLN A 54 19.05 -8.07 1.40
N LEU A 55 18.49 -9.03 0.65
CA LEU A 55 18.11 -10.33 1.18
C LEU A 55 19.32 -11.11 1.72
N ALA A 56 20.42 -11.17 0.96
CA ALA A 56 21.66 -11.84 1.39
C ALA A 56 22.29 -11.18 2.62
N LYS A 57 22.16 -9.86 2.76
CA LYS A 57 22.59 -9.15 3.98
C LYS A 57 21.71 -9.52 5.18
N LEU A 58 20.41 -9.64 4.96
CA LEU A 58 19.44 -9.95 6.01
C LEU A 58 19.60 -11.38 6.55
N GLU A 59 20.04 -12.33 5.74
CA GLU A 59 20.44 -13.67 6.20
C GLU A 59 21.50 -13.62 7.32
N LYS A 60 22.42 -12.64 7.26
CA LYS A 60 23.48 -12.43 8.25
C LYS A 60 23.05 -11.52 9.40
N THR A 61 21.95 -10.79 9.23
CA THR A 61 21.47 -9.75 10.15
C THR A 61 19.95 -9.84 10.35
N PRO A 62 19.41 -11.02 10.75
CA PRO A 62 17.97 -11.26 10.74
C PRO A 62 17.16 -10.30 11.62
N ASP A 63 17.80 -9.74 12.65
CA ASP A 63 17.18 -8.82 13.61
C ASP A 63 17.34 -7.33 13.22
N ASP A 64 17.92 -7.01 12.05
CA ASP A 64 18.03 -5.63 11.55
C ASP A 64 16.64 -5.09 11.18
N ALA A 65 16.05 -4.34 12.09
CA ALA A 65 14.69 -3.82 11.92
C ALA A 65 14.54 -2.91 10.69
N LYS A 66 15.58 -2.12 10.36
CA LYS A 66 15.53 -1.20 9.22
C LYS A 66 15.54 -1.98 7.93
N LEU A 67 16.43 -2.97 7.81
CA LEU A 67 16.54 -3.79 6.62
C LEU A 67 15.30 -4.67 6.42
N ASN A 68 14.77 -5.26 7.50
CA ASN A 68 13.48 -5.95 7.47
C ASN A 68 12.34 -5.06 6.95
N ALA A 69 12.25 -3.81 7.45
CA ALA A 69 11.23 -2.87 7.00
C ALA A 69 11.38 -2.51 5.52
N GLN A 70 12.61 -2.28 5.04
CA GLN A 70 12.88 -1.97 3.63
C GLN A 70 12.52 -3.15 2.72
N VAL A 71 12.93 -4.37 3.09
CA VAL A 71 12.60 -5.59 2.35
C VAL A 71 11.09 -5.82 2.31
N ALA A 72 10.40 -5.61 3.44
CA ALA A 72 8.95 -5.72 3.50
C ALA A 72 8.26 -4.72 2.55
N LEU A 73 8.68 -3.46 2.54
CA LEU A 73 8.16 -2.44 1.64
C LEU A 73 8.38 -2.82 0.17
N THR A 74 9.57 -3.31 -0.19
CA THR A 74 9.84 -3.79 -1.55
C THR A 74 8.97 -4.99 -1.94
N TYR A 75 8.70 -5.92 -1.02
CA TYR A 75 7.76 -7.01 -1.29
C TYR A 75 6.31 -6.51 -1.49
N LEU A 76 5.88 -5.45 -0.79
CA LEU A 76 4.57 -4.84 -1.02
C LEU A 76 4.50 -4.19 -2.41
N GLU A 77 5.53 -3.45 -2.82
CA GLU A 77 5.66 -2.88 -4.16
C GLU A 77 5.64 -3.97 -5.26
N ARG A 78 6.24 -5.12 -4.97
CA ARG A 78 6.24 -6.32 -5.83
C ARG A 78 4.92 -7.08 -5.85
N THR A 79 3.89 -6.59 -5.15
CA THR A 79 2.58 -7.21 -4.95
C THR A 79 2.62 -8.59 -4.26
N GLN A 80 3.68 -8.84 -3.49
CA GLN A 80 3.93 -10.09 -2.77
C GLN A 80 3.63 -9.94 -1.27
N LEU A 81 2.35 -9.75 -0.94
CA LEU A 81 1.90 -9.48 0.42
C LEU A 81 2.38 -10.51 1.44
N GLU A 82 2.29 -11.81 1.13
CA GLU A 82 2.66 -12.84 2.11
C GLU A 82 4.14 -12.83 2.48
N LYS A 83 5.02 -12.52 1.51
CA LYS A 83 6.45 -12.31 1.79
C LYS A 83 6.67 -11.04 2.60
N ALA A 84 5.98 -9.95 2.25
CA ALA A 84 6.06 -8.72 3.00
C ALA A 84 5.68 -8.89 4.47
N LEU A 85 4.67 -9.70 4.78
CA LEU A 85 4.22 -9.95 6.17
C LEU A 85 5.30 -10.63 7.02
N LEU A 86 6.08 -11.54 6.44
CA LEU A 86 7.19 -12.20 7.14
C LEU A 86 8.22 -11.16 7.63
N PHE A 87 8.69 -10.30 6.73
CA PHE A 87 9.67 -9.27 7.07
C PHE A 87 9.07 -8.13 7.88
N SER A 88 7.78 -7.82 7.69
CA SER A 88 7.09 -6.82 8.51
C SER A 88 7.01 -7.23 9.97
N LYS A 89 6.76 -8.52 10.24
CA LYS A 89 6.72 -9.06 11.59
C LYS A 89 8.06 -8.85 12.30
N GLU A 90 9.18 -9.16 11.66
CA GLU A 90 10.50 -8.95 12.24
C GLU A 90 10.83 -7.45 12.38
N ALA A 91 10.47 -6.61 11.41
CA ALA A 91 10.60 -5.16 11.52
C ALA A 91 9.89 -4.60 12.76
N PHE A 92 8.63 -4.98 12.99
CA PHE A 92 7.86 -4.51 14.14
C PHE A 92 8.39 -5.06 15.47
N LYS A 93 8.85 -6.32 15.49
CA LYS A 93 9.45 -6.96 16.67
C LYS A 93 10.73 -6.25 17.10
N HIS A 94 11.57 -5.85 16.14
CA HIS A 94 12.86 -5.24 16.41
C HIS A 94 12.85 -3.71 16.41
N ASP A 95 11.74 -3.07 16.03
CA ASP A 95 11.55 -1.61 16.15
C ASP A 95 10.16 -1.19 16.71
N PRO A 96 9.76 -1.65 17.91
CA PRO A 96 8.45 -1.36 18.48
C PRO A 96 8.23 0.13 18.80
N LYS A 97 9.32 0.91 18.86
CA LYS A 97 9.29 2.35 19.18
C LYS A 97 9.52 3.23 17.95
N ASN A 98 9.53 2.65 16.75
CA ASN A 98 9.75 3.37 15.49
C ASN A 98 11.03 4.24 15.48
N LYS A 99 12.14 3.74 16.02
CA LYS A 99 13.45 4.38 15.95
C LYS A 99 13.95 4.53 14.51
N THR A 100 13.53 3.64 13.62
CA THR A 100 13.90 3.70 12.20
C THR A 100 13.14 4.77 11.42
N GLY A 101 11.98 5.21 11.93
CA GLY A 101 11.05 6.08 11.22
C GLY A 101 10.20 5.38 10.16
N LEU A 102 10.42 4.08 9.90
CA LEU A 102 9.76 3.34 8.81
C LEU A 102 8.46 2.66 9.21
N VAL A 103 8.17 2.51 10.50
CA VAL A 103 7.01 1.76 11.00
C VAL A 103 5.67 2.35 10.52
N PRO A 104 5.43 3.69 10.54
CA PRO A 104 4.20 4.27 10.03
C PRO A 104 4.02 4.00 8.54
N ASN A 105 5.10 4.08 7.74
CA ASN A 105 5.05 3.78 6.31
C ASN A 105 4.69 2.31 6.07
N LEU A 106 5.32 1.40 6.80
CA LEU A 106 5.04 -0.02 6.66
C LEU A 106 3.59 -0.37 7.05
N HIS A 107 3.06 0.21 8.13
CA HIS A 107 1.63 0.08 8.45
C HIS A 107 0.75 0.65 7.33
N ASN A 108 1.05 1.85 6.83
CA ASN A 108 0.26 2.47 5.76
C ASN A 108 0.23 1.59 4.48
N GLN A 109 1.39 1.08 4.05
CA GLN A 109 1.47 0.21 2.87
C GLN A 109 0.76 -1.14 3.06
N LEU A 110 0.85 -1.74 4.26
CA LEU A 110 0.07 -2.94 4.59
C LEU A 110 -1.43 -2.66 4.59
N GLY A 111 -1.84 -1.51 5.13
CA GLY A 111 -3.23 -1.06 5.10
C GLY A 111 -3.76 -0.96 3.67
N LEU A 112 -2.99 -0.33 2.77
CA LEU A 112 -3.31 -0.23 1.34
C LEU A 112 -3.38 -1.58 0.65
N ALA A 113 -2.41 -2.46 0.92
CA ALA A 113 -2.38 -3.80 0.33
C ALA A 113 -3.61 -4.63 0.73
N TYR A 114 -4.03 -4.54 1.99
CA TYR A 114 -5.24 -5.21 2.46
C TYR A 114 -6.52 -4.54 1.93
N ALA A 115 -6.60 -3.21 1.92
CA ALA A 115 -7.75 -2.48 1.37
C ALA A 115 -8.01 -2.85 -0.09
N GLY A 116 -6.95 -2.95 -0.91
CA GLY A 116 -7.06 -3.41 -2.30
C GLY A 116 -7.53 -4.87 -2.46
N LYS A 117 -7.36 -5.71 -1.43
CA LYS A 117 -7.90 -7.08 -1.42
C LYS A 117 -9.39 -7.12 -1.03
N VAL A 118 -9.90 -6.13 -0.28
CA VAL A 118 -11.31 -6.07 0.16
C VAL A 118 -12.25 -6.12 -1.04
N GLU A 119 -12.15 -5.15 -1.95
CA GLU A 119 -13.05 -5.04 -3.11
C GLU A 119 -13.06 -6.33 -3.96
N ASN A 120 -11.88 -6.92 -4.17
CA ASN A 120 -11.73 -8.15 -4.95
C ASN A 120 -12.41 -9.36 -4.29
N ALA A 121 -12.37 -9.44 -2.97
CA ALA A 121 -12.91 -10.55 -2.20
C ALA A 121 -14.42 -10.41 -1.93
N MET A 122 -14.98 -9.19 -1.92
CA MET A 122 -16.37 -8.92 -1.51
C MET A 122 -17.42 -9.79 -2.22
N VAL A 123 -17.22 -10.10 -3.50
CA VAL A 123 -18.20 -10.88 -4.29
C VAL A 123 -17.95 -12.39 -4.19
N LYS A 124 -16.70 -12.83 -4.05
CA LYS A 124 -16.32 -14.24 -4.18
C LYS A 124 -16.11 -14.93 -2.83
N GLU A 125 -15.56 -14.20 -1.87
CA GLU A 125 -15.01 -14.71 -0.62
C GLU A 125 -15.32 -13.69 0.50
N PRO A 126 -16.59 -13.55 0.93
CA PRO A 126 -17.01 -12.49 1.85
C PRO A 126 -16.34 -12.57 3.24
N GLU A 127 -16.01 -13.78 3.71
CA GLU A 127 -15.24 -13.96 4.95
C GLU A 127 -13.81 -13.43 4.82
N GLU A 128 -13.17 -13.64 3.67
CA GLU A 128 -11.85 -13.06 3.39
C GLU A 128 -11.93 -11.55 3.25
N ALA A 129 -12.96 -11.03 2.58
CA ALA A 129 -13.20 -9.60 2.47
C ALA A 129 -13.29 -8.93 3.84
N GLU A 130 -14.03 -9.54 4.77
CA GLU A 130 -14.15 -9.08 6.15
C GLU A 130 -12.79 -9.12 6.88
N MET A 131 -12.03 -10.22 6.74
CA MET A 131 -10.68 -10.30 7.32
C MET A 131 -9.76 -9.21 6.75
N TYR A 132 -9.73 -9.01 5.43
CA TYR A 132 -8.90 -8.00 4.79
C TYR A 132 -9.32 -6.59 5.22
N PHE A 133 -10.61 -6.34 5.36
CA PHE A 133 -11.14 -5.08 5.85
C PHE A 133 -10.65 -4.78 7.27
N GLN A 134 -10.79 -5.75 8.19
CA GLN A 134 -10.33 -5.59 9.57
C GLN A 134 -8.81 -5.36 9.64
N LYS A 135 -8.02 -6.06 8.82
CA LYS A 135 -6.56 -5.84 8.75
C LYS A 135 -6.23 -4.45 8.23
N ALA A 136 -6.87 -4.00 7.15
CA ALA A 136 -6.67 -2.66 6.59
C ALA A 136 -6.98 -1.57 7.63
N VAL A 137 -8.15 -1.63 8.25
CA VAL A 137 -8.58 -0.71 9.31
C VAL A 137 -7.58 -0.69 10.48
N SER A 138 -7.14 -1.86 10.94
CA SER A 138 -6.16 -1.98 12.03
C SER A 138 -4.83 -1.30 11.71
N HIS A 139 -4.33 -1.49 10.48
CA HIS A 139 -3.09 -0.87 10.02
C HIS A 139 -3.21 0.66 9.92
N PHE A 140 -4.29 1.19 9.33
CA PHE A 140 -4.50 2.64 9.26
C PHE A 140 -4.70 3.28 10.63
N ARG A 141 -5.52 2.67 11.51
CA ARG A 141 -5.70 3.15 12.89
C ARG A 141 -4.38 3.14 13.66
N THR A 142 -3.51 2.16 13.43
CA THR A 142 -2.18 2.16 14.04
C THR A 142 -1.36 3.41 13.65
N VAL A 143 -1.41 3.84 12.39
CA VAL A 143 -0.75 5.08 11.95
C VAL A 143 -1.37 6.30 12.65
N ILE A 144 -2.70 6.40 12.63
CA ILE A 144 -3.43 7.55 13.17
C ILE A 144 -3.24 7.70 14.69
N ASP A 145 -3.35 6.59 15.42
CA ASP A 145 -3.41 6.59 16.89
C ASP A 145 -2.02 6.57 17.52
N LYS A 146 -1.09 5.77 16.97
CA LYS A 146 0.25 5.61 17.56
C LYS A 146 1.29 6.55 16.98
N TYR A 147 1.06 7.07 15.77
CA TYR A 147 2.00 7.95 15.08
C TYR A 147 1.36 9.27 14.63
N PRO A 148 0.70 10.03 15.54
CA PRO A 148 -0.08 11.22 15.17
C PRO A 148 0.76 12.40 14.65
N LYS A 149 2.09 12.33 14.75
CA LYS A 149 3.02 13.32 14.19
C LYS A 149 3.65 12.89 12.86
N SER A 150 3.32 11.70 12.36
CA SER A 150 3.81 11.23 11.07
C SER A 150 3.08 11.95 9.94
N ASP A 151 3.81 12.29 8.88
CA ASP A 151 3.23 12.82 7.64
C ASP A 151 2.24 11.85 6.98
N LEU A 152 2.22 10.59 7.41
CA LEU A 152 1.28 9.57 6.96
C LEU A 152 -0.03 9.54 7.75
N LYS A 153 -0.19 10.34 8.80
CA LYS A 153 -1.44 10.39 9.57
C LYS A 153 -2.63 10.75 8.68
N ASP A 154 -2.52 11.86 7.95
CA ASP A 154 -3.60 12.35 7.09
C ASP A 154 -3.87 11.41 5.91
N PRO A 155 -2.85 10.90 5.17
CA PRO A 155 -3.03 9.83 4.20
C PRO A 155 -3.70 8.57 4.77
N ALA A 156 -3.27 8.09 5.94
CA ALA A 156 -3.86 6.91 6.57
C ALA A 156 -5.33 7.15 6.95
N GLN A 157 -5.68 8.35 7.41
CA GLN A 157 -7.07 8.71 7.70
C GLN A 157 -7.92 8.77 6.42
N TYR A 158 -7.38 9.31 5.33
CA TYR A 158 -8.05 9.30 4.03
C TYR A 158 -8.34 7.87 3.58
N TYR A 159 -7.31 7.01 3.56
CA TYR A 159 -7.47 5.62 3.14
C TYR A 159 -8.33 4.78 4.07
N LEU A 160 -8.37 5.10 5.37
CA LEU A 160 -9.32 4.50 6.30
C LEU A 160 -10.76 4.82 5.87
N GLY A 161 -11.06 6.08 5.58
CA GLY A 161 -12.38 6.50 5.07
C GLY A 161 -12.74 5.82 3.75
N VAL A 162 -11.79 5.74 2.81
CA VAL A 162 -11.98 5.00 1.54
C VAL A 162 -12.25 3.52 1.78
N THR A 163 -11.56 2.90 2.75
CA THR A 163 -11.75 1.48 3.08
C THR A 163 -13.14 1.21 3.64
N TYR A 164 -13.64 2.08 4.52
CA TYR A 164 -15.03 2.03 4.99
C TYR A 164 -16.03 2.16 3.85
N ALA A 165 -15.80 3.11 2.93
CA ALA A 165 -16.65 3.31 1.76
C ALA A 165 -16.70 2.09 0.84
N ILE A 166 -15.55 1.44 0.58
CA ILE A 166 -15.47 0.20 -0.20
C ILE A 166 -16.31 -0.90 0.46
N LYS A 167 -16.26 -1.01 1.79
CA LYS A 167 -17.03 -2.00 2.56
C LYS A 167 -18.54 -1.72 2.61
N GLY A 168 -18.97 -0.52 2.20
CA GLY A 168 -20.34 -0.05 2.31
C GLY A 168 -20.71 0.55 3.66
N GLU A 169 -19.72 0.76 4.54
CA GLU A 169 -19.90 1.39 5.86
C GLU A 169 -19.85 2.91 5.70
N PHE A 170 -20.87 3.48 5.06
CA PHE A 170 -20.85 4.87 4.61
C PHE A 170 -20.85 5.88 5.77
N ASP A 171 -21.55 5.60 6.88
CA ASP A 171 -21.56 6.49 8.05
C ASP A 171 -20.17 6.64 8.65
N ASP A 172 -19.44 5.53 8.82
CA ASP A 172 -18.06 5.53 9.30
C ASP A 172 -17.11 6.21 8.31
N ALA A 173 -17.30 5.97 7.01
CA ALA A 173 -16.52 6.64 5.95
C ALA A 173 -16.70 8.17 6.01
N ILE A 174 -17.95 8.64 6.09
CA ILE A 174 -18.30 10.06 6.20
C ILE A 174 -17.65 10.66 7.44
N ALA A 175 -17.82 10.04 8.60
CA ALA A 175 -17.27 10.54 9.86
C ALA A 175 -15.73 10.67 9.83
N VAL A 176 -15.03 9.68 9.26
CA VAL A 176 -13.56 9.70 9.14
C VAL A 176 -13.08 10.78 8.17
N LEU A 177 -13.75 10.92 7.02
CA LEU A 177 -13.40 11.89 5.98
C LEU A 177 -13.72 13.34 6.40
N GLU A 178 -14.86 13.58 7.04
CA GLU A 178 -15.22 14.92 7.57
C GLU A 178 -14.20 15.38 8.61
N LYS A 179 -13.82 14.50 9.54
CA LYS A 179 -12.76 14.79 10.50
C LYS A 179 -11.45 15.15 9.80
N LEU A 180 -11.13 14.50 8.68
CA LEU A 180 -9.91 14.79 7.92
C LEU A 180 -9.97 16.19 7.28
N VAL A 181 -11.06 16.52 6.59
CA VAL A 181 -11.29 17.84 5.98
C VAL A 181 -11.16 18.98 7.00
N HIS A 182 -11.67 18.77 8.22
CA HIS A 182 -11.65 19.80 9.26
C HIS A 182 -10.25 20.13 9.81
N HIS A 183 -9.31 19.19 9.75
CA HIS A 183 -8.01 19.36 10.43
C HIS A 183 -6.78 19.29 9.52
N THR A 184 -6.93 18.80 8.29
CA THR A 184 -5.79 18.73 7.36
C THR A 184 -5.43 20.13 6.88
N THR A 185 -4.13 20.41 6.78
CA THR A 185 -3.61 21.65 6.21
C THR A 185 -3.09 21.46 4.78
N ASP A 186 -3.04 20.22 4.29
CA ASP A 186 -2.62 19.93 2.92
C ASP A 186 -3.79 20.14 1.96
N ALA A 187 -3.64 21.08 1.03
CA ALA A 187 -4.69 21.45 0.09
C ALA A 187 -5.08 20.31 -0.86
N ASN A 188 -4.12 19.48 -1.27
CA ASN A 188 -4.38 18.36 -2.16
C ASN A 188 -5.13 17.26 -1.42
N ILE A 189 -4.71 16.93 -0.20
CA ILE A 189 -5.42 15.96 0.64
C ILE A 189 -6.83 16.47 0.91
N LYS A 190 -6.99 17.75 1.27
CA LYS A 190 -8.30 18.35 1.52
C LYS A 190 -9.24 18.21 0.31
N GLN A 191 -8.79 18.65 -0.87
CA GLN A 191 -9.58 18.58 -2.10
C GLN A 191 -9.96 17.13 -2.45
N ASN A 192 -9.01 16.20 -2.36
CA ASN A 192 -9.27 14.78 -2.62
C ASN A 192 -10.25 14.18 -1.61
N THR A 193 -10.15 14.60 -0.34
CA THR A 193 -11.04 14.14 0.73
C THR A 193 -12.45 14.68 0.56
N GLU A 194 -12.61 15.96 0.18
CA GLU A 194 -13.90 16.58 -0.13
C GLU A 194 -14.59 15.86 -1.30
N ALA A 195 -13.86 15.61 -2.38
CA ALA A 195 -14.39 14.87 -3.54
C ALA A 195 -14.79 13.43 -3.18
N MET A 196 -14.00 12.74 -2.36
CA MET A 196 -14.36 11.40 -1.87
C MET A 196 -15.58 11.45 -0.95
N LEU A 197 -15.67 12.44 -0.06
CA LEU A 197 -16.80 12.62 0.85
C LEU A 197 -18.12 12.84 0.10
N GLU A 198 -18.11 13.68 -0.93
CA GLU A 198 -19.27 13.88 -1.81
C GLU A 198 -19.72 12.56 -2.44
N ARG A 199 -18.78 11.83 -3.05
CA ARG A 199 -19.05 10.51 -3.63
C ARG A 199 -19.65 9.52 -2.62
N VAL A 200 -19.13 9.48 -1.40
CA VAL A 200 -19.63 8.59 -0.34
C VAL A 200 -21.05 8.99 0.07
N LYS A 201 -21.35 10.28 0.19
CA LYS A 201 -22.69 10.78 0.51
C LYS A 201 -23.71 10.44 -0.58
N ASP A 202 -23.34 10.60 -1.85
CA ASP A 202 -24.18 10.21 -2.99
C ASP A 202 -24.50 8.71 -2.95
N LEU A 203 -23.48 7.87 -2.72
CA LEU A 203 -23.66 6.42 -2.58
C LEU A 203 -24.56 6.05 -1.39
N ALA A 204 -24.40 6.73 -0.25
CA ALA A 204 -25.23 6.50 0.93
C ALA A 204 -26.71 6.87 0.68
N SER A 205 -26.96 7.92 -0.09
CA SER A 205 -28.32 8.36 -0.45
C SER A 205 -29.00 7.51 -1.54
N SER A 206 -28.21 6.74 -2.29
CA SER A 206 -28.67 5.94 -3.42
C SER A 206 -28.96 4.47 -3.05
N ASN A 207 -28.66 4.07 -1.81
CA ASN A 207 -28.96 2.74 -1.25
C ASN A 207 -30.20 2.80 -0.36
#